data_AF-A7SHC6-F1
#
_entry.id   AF-A7SHC6-F1
#
_cell.length_a   1.000
_cell.length_b   1.000
_cell.length_c   1.000
_cell.angle_alpha   90.00
_cell.angle_beta   90.00
_cell.angle_gamma   90.00
#
_symmetry.space_group_name_H-M   'P 1'
#
loop_
_entity.id
_entity.type
_entity.pdbx_description
1 polymer ?
#
loop_
_entity_poly.entity_id
_entity_poly.type
_entity_poly.pdbx_seq_one_letter_code
_entity_poly.pdbx_strand_id
1 'polypeptide(L)'
;LDTTEERFPPRLIIQIWDNDIFSPDDFLGQLELNLDRIPKEAKSARSCGLNQLPSIPQKQRNTIETVSLFQMKKMMGWWPVLAQEDDQYSLAGKVEMTLEIVTIAEAEERPAGKARAEPNANPTLEPPNRPATSFSWISSPFKSLYYIMWRRYAMTIVGALISLLLLLLVVLFVYSMP
;
A
#
# COMPACT_ATOMS: atom_id res chain seq x y z
N LEU A 1 33.94 18.24 -30.56
CA LEU A 1 33.35 17.21 -29.68
C LEU A 1 31.90 17.11 -30.12
N ASP A 2 31.57 16.09 -30.89
CA ASP A 2 30.21 15.90 -31.39
C ASP A 2 29.31 15.39 -30.24
N THR A 3 28.22 16.11 -30.01
CA THR A 3 27.21 15.74 -29.02
C THR A 3 26.45 14.53 -29.55
N THR A 4 26.55 13.38 -28.87
CA THR A 4 25.79 12.16 -29.23
C THR A 4 24.42 12.23 -28.55
N GLU A 5 23.34 12.20 -29.34
CA GLU A 5 21.97 12.14 -28.82
C GLU A 5 21.47 10.69 -28.78
N GLU A 6 21.01 10.24 -27.61
CA GLU A 6 20.32 8.96 -27.43
C GLU A 6 18.84 9.19 -27.12
N ARG A 7 17.97 8.34 -27.66
CA ARG A 7 16.51 8.41 -27.46
C ARG A 7 15.99 7.16 -26.78
N PHE A 8 15.20 7.35 -25.74
CA PHE A 8 14.57 6.27 -24.97
C PHE A 8 13.05 6.41 -25.00
N PRO A 9 12.29 5.30 -24.91
CA PRO A 9 10.84 5.37 -24.76
C PRO A 9 10.48 6.05 -23.42
N PRO A 10 9.39 6.82 -23.37
CA PRO A 10 8.97 7.51 -22.16
C PRO A 10 8.37 6.48 -21.18
N ARG A 11 9.20 5.93 -20.28
CA ARG A 11 8.78 4.94 -19.29
C ARG A 11 8.61 5.59 -17.91
N LEU A 12 7.46 5.38 -17.29
CA LEU A 12 7.19 5.70 -15.90
C LEU A 12 7.25 4.41 -15.08
N ILE A 13 8.10 4.39 -14.06
CA ILE A 13 8.26 3.26 -13.15
C ILE A 13 7.79 3.70 -11.77
N ILE A 14 6.84 2.96 -11.22
CA ILE A 14 6.30 3.16 -9.88
C ILE A 14 6.68 1.94 -9.07
N GLN A 15 7.39 2.15 -7.97
CA GLN A 15 7.81 1.08 -7.06
C GLN A 15 7.14 1.26 -5.70
N ILE A 16 6.77 0.14 -5.10
CA ILE A 16 6.16 0.09 -3.78
C ILE A 16 7.11 -0.65 -2.87
N TRP A 17 7.41 0.02 -1.77
CA TRP A 17 8.31 -0.44 -0.73
C TRP A 17 7.54 -0.41 0.60
N ASP A 18 7.75 -1.41 1.45
CA ASP A 18 7.34 -1.33 2.84
C ASP A 18 8.34 -0.44 3.60
N ASN A 19 7.82 0.45 4.45
CA ASN A 19 8.65 1.36 5.23
C ASN A 19 8.80 0.76 6.64
N ASP A 20 9.90 0.05 6.83
CA ASP A 20 10.16 -0.69 8.05
C ASP A 20 10.93 0.14 9.08
N ILE A 21 10.58 -0.06 10.35
CA ILE A 21 11.20 0.71 11.44
C ILE A 21 12.53 0.07 11.89
N PHE A 22 12.66 -1.26 11.80
CA PHE A 22 13.80 -2.02 12.35
C PHE A 22 14.50 -2.92 11.34
N SER A 23 13.90 -3.13 10.17
CA SER A 23 14.46 -3.86 9.03
C SER A 23 14.73 -2.89 7.88
N PRO A 24 15.58 -3.28 6.90
CA PRO A 24 15.61 -2.62 5.60
C PRO A 24 14.22 -2.63 4.96
N ASP A 25 13.90 -1.58 4.21
CA ASP A 25 12.65 -1.48 3.46
C ASP A 25 12.52 -2.64 2.46
N ASP A 26 11.41 -3.38 2.56
CA ASP A 26 11.13 -4.51 1.68
C ASP A 26 10.50 -4.05 0.37
N PHE A 27 11.01 -4.54 -0.76
CA PHE A 27 10.38 -4.31 -2.05
C PHE A 27 9.11 -5.17 -2.18
N LEU A 28 7.96 -4.51 -2.35
CA LEU A 28 6.67 -5.19 -2.46
C LEU A 28 6.24 -5.41 -3.91
N GLY A 29 6.65 -4.53 -4.84
CA GLY A 29 6.31 -4.67 -6.24
C GLY A 29 6.51 -3.40 -7.05
N GLN A 30 6.33 -3.53 -8.36
CA GLN A 30 6.47 -2.44 -9.31
C GLN A 30 5.39 -2.43 -10.38
N LEU A 31 5.14 -1.24 -10.91
CA LEU A 31 4.34 -1.01 -12.10
C LEU A 31 5.17 -0.20 -13.08
N GLU A 32 5.27 -0.70 -14.30
CA GLU A 32 5.95 -0.01 -15.37
C GLU A 32 4.95 0.33 -16.49
N LEU A 33 4.92 1.60 -16.86
CA LEU A 33 4.06 2.13 -17.91
C LEU A 33 4.89 2.79 -19.00
N ASN A 34 4.70 2.38 -20.25
CA ASN A 34 5.17 3.16 -21.39
C ASN A 34 4.14 4.27 -21.67
N LEU A 35 4.50 5.54 -21.49
CA LEU A 35 3.59 6.68 -21.56
C LEU A 35 2.98 6.89 -22.96
N ASP A 36 3.60 6.37 -24.01
CA ASP A 36 3.03 6.38 -25.36
C ASP A 36 2.02 5.23 -25.60
N ARG A 37 2.16 4.13 -24.85
CA ARG A 37 1.34 2.92 -24.99
C ARG A 37 0.94 2.38 -23.62
N ILE A 38 0.23 3.21 -22.87
CA ILE A 38 -0.24 2.86 -21.53
C ILE A 38 -1.39 1.86 -21.66
N PRO A 39 -1.37 0.71 -20.96
CA PRO A 39 -2.53 -0.15 -20.88
C PRO A 39 -3.71 0.57 -20.24
N LYS A 40 -4.90 0.41 -20.82
CA LYS A 40 -6.11 1.08 -20.37
C LYS A 40 -6.38 0.87 -18.88
N GLU A 41 -6.73 1.96 -18.21
CA GLU A 41 -6.96 1.97 -16.78
C GLU A 41 -8.24 1.23 -16.39
N ALA A 42 -8.23 0.59 -15.24
CA ALA A 42 -9.45 0.02 -14.67
C ALA A 42 -10.22 1.12 -13.94
N LYS A 43 -11.55 1.14 -14.09
CA LYS A 43 -12.41 2.14 -13.44
C LYS A 43 -12.63 1.88 -11.94
N SER A 44 -12.26 0.69 -11.45
CA SER A 44 -12.36 0.33 -10.04
C SER A 44 -11.25 -0.65 -9.65
N ALA A 45 -10.92 -0.67 -8.35
CA ALA A 45 -10.00 -1.66 -7.79
C ALA A 45 -10.44 -3.11 -8.06
N ARG A 46 -11.75 -3.41 -8.12
CA ARG A 46 -12.27 -4.76 -8.35
C ARG A 46 -12.01 -5.25 -9.78
N SER A 47 -12.19 -4.37 -10.76
CA SER A 47 -11.93 -4.66 -12.17
C SER A 47 -10.45 -4.65 -12.55
N CYS A 48 -9.58 -4.16 -11.65
CA CYS A 48 -8.16 -4.06 -11.89
C CYS A 48 -7.47 -5.41 -11.70
N GLY A 49 -6.64 -5.82 -12.65
CA GLY A 49 -5.97 -7.11 -12.64
C GLY A 49 -4.84 -7.24 -13.66
N LEU A 50 -4.06 -8.31 -13.50
CA LEU A 50 -2.87 -8.61 -14.30
C LEU A 50 -3.15 -8.69 -15.82
N ASN A 51 -4.38 -8.97 -16.22
CA ASN A 51 -4.82 -8.97 -17.61
C ASN A 51 -4.69 -7.62 -18.34
N GLN A 52 -4.50 -6.53 -17.60
CA GLN A 52 -4.24 -5.22 -18.20
C GLN A 52 -2.79 -5.07 -18.70
N LEU A 53 -1.84 -5.83 -18.17
CA LEU A 53 -0.42 -5.57 -18.43
C LEU A 53 0.10 -6.37 -19.63
N PRO A 54 0.73 -5.70 -20.62
CA PRO A 54 1.23 -6.36 -21.82
C PRO A 54 2.44 -7.27 -21.55
N SER A 55 3.14 -7.02 -20.44
CA SER A 55 4.35 -7.76 -20.04
C SER A 55 4.06 -9.19 -19.56
N ILE A 56 2.80 -9.53 -19.28
CA ILE A 56 2.43 -10.85 -18.75
C ILE A 56 1.99 -11.75 -19.90
N PRO A 57 2.68 -12.88 -20.15
CA PRO A 57 2.29 -13.83 -21.18
C PRO A 57 0.99 -14.54 -20.80
N GLN A 58 -0.16 -14.00 -21.22
CA GLN A 58 -1.46 -14.68 -21.08
C GLN A 58 -1.71 -15.66 -22.24
N LYS A 59 -2.35 -16.79 -21.90
CA LYS A 59 -2.75 -17.84 -22.86
C LYS A 59 -3.85 -17.42 -23.85
N GLN A 60 -4.56 -16.32 -23.59
CA GLN A 60 -5.62 -15.79 -24.45
C GLN A 60 -5.23 -14.39 -24.96
N ARG A 61 -4.85 -14.34 -26.23
CA ARG A 61 -4.52 -13.10 -26.96
C ARG A 61 -5.79 -12.36 -27.33
N ASN A 62 -6.38 -11.62 -26.38
CA ASN A 62 -7.02 -10.38 -26.76
C ASN A 62 -5.93 -9.30 -26.73
N THR A 63 -5.75 -8.60 -27.84
CA THR A 63 -4.86 -7.42 -27.90
C THR A 63 -5.23 -6.46 -26.78
N ILE A 64 -4.32 -6.27 -25.83
CA ILE A 64 -4.50 -5.31 -24.73
C ILE A 64 -4.63 -3.92 -25.35
N GLU A 65 -5.74 -3.25 -25.06
CA GLU A 65 -6.00 -1.90 -25.54
C GLU A 65 -5.04 -0.93 -24.83
N THR A 66 -4.24 -0.21 -25.62
CA THR A 66 -3.28 0.78 -25.13
C THR A 66 -3.63 2.17 -25.63
N VAL A 67 -3.37 3.18 -24.81
CA VAL A 67 -3.60 4.60 -25.11
C VAL A 67 -2.33 5.41 -24.89
N SER A 68 -2.18 6.50 -25.63
CA SER A 68 -1.04 7.42 -25.47
C SER A 68 -1.42 8.57 -24.53
N LEU A 69 -0.68 8.74 -23.43
CA LEU A 69 -0.89 9.83 -22.49
C LEU A 69 -0.70 11.19 -23.17
N PHE A 70 0.20 11.27 -24.14
CA PHE A 70 0.47 12.50 -24.90
C PHE A 70 -0.73 12.94 -25.75
N GLN A 71 -1.58 12.00 -26.17
CA GLN A 71 -2.81 12.31 -26.89
C GLN A 71 -3.96 12.64 -25.93
N MET A 72 -4.09 11.87 -24.84
CA MET A 72 -5.18 12.06 -23.87
C MET A 72 -4.95 13.24 -22.92
N LYS A 73 -3.70 13.67 -22.72
CA LYS A 73 -3.19 14.64 -21.74
C LYS A 73 -3.39 14.27 -20.27
N LYS A 74 -4.50 13.60 -19.92
CA LYS A 74 -4.86 13.20 -18.56
C LYS A 74 -5.56 11.86 -18.55
N MET A 75 -5.24 11.04 -17.55
CA MET A 75 -5.94 9.79 -17.27
C MET A 75 -6.00 9.51 -15.77
N MET A 76 -7.05 8.84 -15.33
CA MET A 76 -7.25 8.48 -13.92
C MET A 76 -7.89 7.11 -13.83
N GLY A 77 -7.30 6.24 -13.01
CA GLY A 77 -7.87 4.93 -12.73
C GLY A 77 -6.91 4.03 -11.96
N TRP A 78 -7.12 2.73 -12.13
CA TRP A 78 -6.45 1.67 -11.38
C TRP A 78 -5.55 0.84 -12.28
N TRP A 79 -4.34 0.57 -11.78
CA TRP A 79 -3.39 -0.33 -12.41
C TRP A 79 -2.87 -1.39 -11.42
N PRO A 80 -2.64 -2.62 -11.90
CA PRO A 80 -2.10 -3.69 -11.08
C PRO A 80 -0.60 -3.51 -10.87
N VAL A 81 -0.12 -3.87 -9.68
CA VAL A 81 1.30 -3.88 -9.34
C VAL A 81 1.80 -5.32 -9.42
N LEU A 82 2.95 -5.50 -10.06
CA LEU A 82 3.62 -6.77 -10.21
C LEU A 82 4.59 -7.01 -9.06
N ALA A 83 4.50 -8.17 -8.43
CA ALA A 83 5.61 -8.77 -7.71
C ALA A 83 6.24 -9.83 -8.62
N GLN A 84 7.56 -9.95 -8.56
CA GLN A 84 8.30 -10.98 -9.24
C GLN A 84 9.03 -11.82 -8.20
N GLU A 85 8.65 -13.09 -8.11
CA GLU A 85 9.30 -14.10 -7.26
C GLU A 85 9.61 -15.32 -8.15
N ASP A 86 10.85 -15.79 -8.14
CA ASP A 86 11.28 -17.02 -8.85
C ASP A 86 10.79 -17.12 -10.32
N ASP A 87 10.94 -16.03 -11.08
CA ASP A 87 10.48 -15.88 -12.48
C ASP A 87 8.96 -16.00 -12.70
N GLN A 88 8.16 -15.99 -11.63
CA GLN A 88 6.71 -15.92 -11.68
C GLN A 88 6.22 -14.51 -11.34
N TYR A 89 5.29 -14.02 -12.15
CA TYR A 89 4.62 -12.75 -11.92
C TYR A 89 3.35 -12.98 -11.10
N SER A 90 3.25 -12.30 -9.96
CA SER A 90 2.06 -12.29 -9.12
C SER A 90 1.52 -10.86 -8.92
N LEU A 91 0.25 -10.77 -8.53
CA LEU A 91 -0.39 -9.47 -8.26
C LEU A 91 -0.04 -9.05 -6.83
N ALA A 92 0.92 -8.13 -6.69
CA ALA A 92 1.33 -7.59 -5.39
C ALA A 92 0.26 -6.67 -4.79
N GLY A 93 -0.37 -5.88 -5.64
CA GLY A 93 -1.25 -4.80 -5.20
C GLY A 93 -1.89 -4.07 -6.37
N LYS A 94 -2.57 -2.97 -6.05
CA LYS A 94 -3.27 -2.13 -7.02
C LYS A 94 -3.05 -0.68 -6.63
N VAL A 95 -2.74 0.16 -7.61
CA VAL A 95 -2.52 1.59 -7.40
C VAL A 95 -3.60 2.36 -8.12
N GLU A 96 -4.26 3.25 -7.39
CA GLU A 96 -5.09 4.30 -7.95
C GLU A 96 -4.22 5.53 -8.16
N MET A 97 -4.23 6.07 -9.38
CA MET A 97 -3.45 7.26 -9.70
C MET A 97 -4.10 8.08 -10.80
N THR A 98 -3.71 9.35 -10.83
CA THR A 98 -4.01 10.29 -11.91
C THR A 98 -2.69 10.68 -12.56
N LEU A 99 -2.58 10.46 -13.86
CA LEU A 99 -1.45 10.89 -14.68
C LEU A 99 -1.90 12.07 -15.53
N GLU A 100 -1.16 13.17 -15.48
CA GLU A 100 -1.48 14.39 -16.21
C GLU A 100 -0.20 15.02 -16.75
N ILE A 101 -0.20 15.34 -18.05
CA ILE A 101 0.88 16.10 -18.69
C ILE A 101 0.53 17.57 -18.59
N VAL A 102 1.38 18.32 -17.90
CA VAL A 102 1.25 19.76 -17.72
C VAL A 102 2.41 20.50 -18.37
N THR A 103 2.16 21.72 -18.80
CA THR A 103 3.21 22.66 -19.22
C THR A 103 3.95 23.21 -18.00
N ILE A 104 5.12 23.82 -18.24
CA ILE A 104 5.92 24.44 -17.18
C ILE A 104 5.12 25.55 -16.48
N ALA A 105 4.42 26.40 -17.24
CA ALA A 105 3.61 27.48 -16.69
C ALA A 105 2.48 26.96 -15.79
N GLU A 106 1.79 25.90 -16.21
CA GLU A 106 0.77 25.25 -15.37
C GLU A 106 1.40 24.65 -14.10
N ALA A 107 2.56 24.00 -14.19
CA ALA A 107 3.23 23.43 -13.02
C ALA A 107 3.65 24.50 -11.98
N GLU A 108 4.01 25.71 -12.42
CA GLU A 108 4.32 26.84 -11.55
C GLU A 108 3.08 27.45 -10.88
N GLU A 109 1.96 27.53 -11.62
CA GLU A 109 0.68 28.03 -11.08
C GLU A 109 0.03 27.05 -10.09
N ARG A 110 0.13 25.74 -10.37
CA ARG A 110 -0.45 24.65 -9.56
C ARG A 110 0.62 23.60 -9.20
N PRO A 111 1.56 23.94 -8.30
CA PRO A 111 2.60 23.00 -7.89
C PRO A 111 2.00 21.76 -7.23
N ALA A 112 2.52 20.58 -7.63
CA ALA A 112 2.22 19.33 -6.96
C ALA A 112 3.02 19.23 -5.63
N GLY A 113 2.33 18.89 -4.54
CA GLY A 113 2.97 18.66 -3.25
C GLY A 113 3.84 17.39 -3.25
N LYS A 114 4.85 17.35 -2.37
CA LYS A 114 5.59 16.11 -2.07
C LYS A 114 4.83 15.32 -1.02
N ALA A 115 4.21 14.22 -1.45
CA ALA A 115 3.28 13.46 -0.62
C ALA A 115 2.19 14.39 -0.04
N ARG A 116 2.06 14.47 1.28
CA ARG A 116 1.06 15.33 1.97
C ARG A 116 1.64 16.66 2.47
N ALA A 117 2.87 17.01 2.10
CA ALA A 117 3.45 18.31 2.44
C ALA A 117 2.81 19.43 1.61
N GLU A 118 2.83 20.66 2.13
CA GLU A 118 2.42 21.83 1.34
C GLU A 118 3.30 21.96 0.08
N PRO A 119 2.73 22.29 -1.10
CA PRO A 119 1.32 22.57 -1.38
C PRO A 119 0.50 21.31 -1.70
N ASN A 120 -0.37 20.89 -0.78
CA ASN A 120 -1.23 19.70 -0.92
C ASN A 120 -2.62 20.06 -1.50
N ALA A 121 -2.63 20.74 -2.66
CA ALA A 121 -3.86 21.28 -3.25
C ALA A 121 -4.19 20.68 -4.63
N ASN A 122 -3.19 20.22 -5.39
CA ASN A 122 -3.37 19.82 -6.78
C ASN A 122 -2.73 18.45 -7.07
N PRO A 123 -3.37 17.33 -6.71
CA PRO A 123 -4.62 17.19 -5.94
C PRO A 123 -4.38 17.15 -4.42
N THR A 124 -5.43 17.35 -3.62
CA THR A 124 -5.36 17.13 -2.17
C THR A 124 -5.30 15.64 -1.85
N LEU A 125 -4.23 15.23 -1.17
CA LEU A 125 -4.06 13.88 -0.66
C LEU A 125 -4.50 13.80 0.81
N GLU A 126 -5.57 13.04 1.05
CA GLU A 126 -6.09 12.74 2.38
C GLU A 126 -5.16 11.80 3.17
N PRO A 127 -5.23 11.81 4.52
CA PRO A 127 -4.56 10.78 5.31
C PRO A 127 -5.06 9.37 4.96
N PRO A 128 -4.18 8.35 5.02
CA PRO A 128 -4.56 6.99 4.67
C PRO A 128 -5.61 6.45 5.63
N ASN A 129 -6.64 5.80 5.08
CA ASN A 129 -7.65 5.09 5.88
C ASN A 129 -7.07 3.80 6.44
N ARG A 130 -6.45 3.89 7.62
CA ARG A 130 -5.79 2.78 8.31
C ARG A 130 -6.73 2.20 9.37
N PRO A 131 -6.99 0.87 9.39
CA PRO A 131 -7.76 0.27 10.47
C PRO A 131 -7.04 0.49 11.80
N ALA A 132 -7.80 0.64 12.89
CA ALA A 132 -7.28 0.87 14.23
C ALA A 132 -6.39 -0.26 14.79
N THR A 133 -6.17 -1.33 14.03
CA THR A 133 -5.27 -2.44 14.37
C THR A 133 -3.92 -2.36 13.67
N SER A 134 -3.76 -1.46 12.70
CA SER A 134 -2.53 -1.30 11.92
C SER A 134 -1.48 -0.43 12.61
N PHE A 135 -1.66 -0.11 13.89
CA PHE A 135 -0.66 0.62 14.65
C PHE A 135 0.59 -0.24 14.83
N SER A 136 1.74 0.29 14.43
CA SER A 136 3.03 -0.25 14.85
C SER A 136 2.99 -0.35 16.37
N TRP A 137 3.09 -1.57 16.91
CA TRP A 137 2.99 -1.82 18.35
C TRP A 137 3.92 -0.90 19.16
N ILE A 138 5.03 -0.49 18.58
CA ILE A 138 6.02 0.38 19.23
C ILE A 138 5.59 1.85 19.31
N SER A 139 4.79 2.35 18.38
CA SER A 139 4.26 3.73 18.45
C SER A 139 3.12 3.85 19.47
N SER A 140 2.40 2.75 19.73
CA SER A 140 1.30 2.74 20.69
C SER A 140 1.24 1.44 21.51
N PRO A 141 2.26 1.16 22.34
CA PRO A 141 2.46 -0.14 22.99
C PRO A 141 1.29 -0.55 23.87
N PHE A 142 0.70 0.39 24.59
CA PHE A 142 -0.48 0.14 25.43
C PHE A 142 -1.74 -0.16 24.62
N LYS A 143 -1.93 0.48 23.46
CA LYS A 143 -3.10 0.24 22.60
C LYS A 143 -3.01 -1.11 21.92
N SER A 144 -1.85 -1.47 21.36
CA SER A 144 -1.70 -2.79 20.73
C SER A 144 -1.64 -3.91 21.78
N LEU A 145 -1.02 -3.69 22.95
CA LEU A 145 -1.07 -4.66 24.05
C LEU A 145 -2.50 -4.88 24.53
N TYR A 146 -3.28 -3.82 24.78
CA TYR A 146 -4.69 -3.95 25.14
C TYR A 146 -5.47 -4.70 24.04
N TYR A 147 -5.32 -4.33 22.78
CA TYR A 147 -6.08 -4.95 21.69
C TYR A 147 -5.71 -6.43 21.45
N ILE A 148 -4.42 -6.78 21.50
CA ILE A 148 -3.92 -8.14 21.27
C ILE A 148 -4.20 -9.02 22.50
N MET A 149 -3.87 -8.53 23.69
CA MET A 149 -3.95 -9.30 24.94
C MET A 149 -5.41 -9.47 25.39
N TRP A 150 -6.25 -8.43 25.27
CA TRP A 150 -7.65 -8.53 25.64
C TRP A 150 -8.44 -9.45 24.72
N ARG A 151 -8.20 -9.41 23.40
CA ARG A 151 -8.96 -10.24 22.45
C ARG A 151 -8.64 -11.74 22.57
N ARG A 152 -7.40 -12.09 22.94
CA ARG A 152 -6.95 -13.49 23.01
C ARG A 152 -6.94 -14.08 24.42
N TYR A 153 -6.56 -13.29 25.43
CA TYR A 153 -6.33 -13.78 26.79
C TYR A 153 -7.34 -13.29 27.83
N ALA A 154 -8.38 -12.52 27.46
CA ALA A 154 -9.36 -12.04 28.44
C ALA A 154 -9.95 -13.17 29.31
N MET A 155 -10.35 -14.29 28.70
CA MET A 155 -10.90 -15.44 29.43
C MET A 155 -9.85 -16.11 30.34
N THR A 156 -8.60 -16.21 29.88
CA THR A 156 -7.49 -16.77 30.67
C THR A 156 -7.15 -15.88 31.87
N ILE A 157 -7.12 -14.56 31.66
CA ILE A 157 -6.85 -13.56 32.71
C ILE A 157 -7.97 -13.58 33.76
N VAL A 158 -9.24 -13.61 33.32
CA VAL A 158 -10.40 -13.72 34.22
C VAL A 158 -10.35 -15.02 35.02
N GLY A 159 -10.06 -16.16 34.36
CA GLY A 159 -9.93 -17.45 35.03
C GLY A 159 -8.80 -17.47 36.08
N ALA A 160 -7.64 -16.89 35.75
CA ALA A 160 -6.52 -16.77 36.68
C ALA A 160 -6.86 -15.90 37.91
N LEU A 161 -7.57 -14.77 37.71
CA LEU A 161 -8.03 -13.91 38.80
C LEU A 161 -9.01 -14.63 39.73
N ILE A 162 -9.97 -15.38 39.17
CA ILE A 162 -10.92 -16.17 39.97
C ILE A 162 -10.18 -17.26 40.75
N SER A 163 -9.26 -17.99 40.11
CA SER A 163 -8.45 -19.02 40.76
C SER A 163 -7.61 -18.45 41.91
N LEU A 164 -6.97 -17.30 41.71
CA LEU A 164 -6.22 -16.59 42.76
C LEU A 164 -7.11 -16.23 43.94
N LEU A 165 -8.31 -15.71 43.68
CA LEU A 165 -9.25 -15.27 44.72
C LEU A 165 -9.79 -16.46 45.53
N LEU A 166 -10.08 -17.59 44.87
CA LEU A 166 -10.45 -18.83 45.54
C LEU A 166 -9.32 -19.36 46.42
N LEU A 167 -8.07 -19.34 45.93
CA LEU A 167 -6.91 -19.80 46.68
C LEU A 167 -6.67 -18.94 47.92
N LEU A 168 -6.83 -17.61 47.78
CA LEU A 168 -6.72 -16.67 48.89
C LEU A 168 -7.80 -16.90 49.95
N LEU A 169 -9.03 -17.21 49.52
CA LEU A 169 -10.13 -17.57 50.43
C LEU A 169 -9.82 -18.85 51.21
N VAL A 170 -9.25 -19.88 50.57
CA VAL A 170 -8.83 -21.12 51.25
C VAL A 170 -7.73 -20.85 52.27
N VAL A 171 -6.73 -20.03 51.93
CA VAL A 171 -5.65 -19.68 52.86
C VAL A 171 -6.18 -18.92 54.08
N LEU A 172 -7.05 -17.93 53.87
CA LEU A 172 -7.71 -17.20 54.95
C LEU A 172 -8.54 -18.12 55.84
N PHE A 173 -9.30 -19.04 55.23
CA PHE A 173 -10.11 -20.02 55.95
C PHE A 173 -9.25 -20.86 56.89
N VAL A 174 -8.16 -21.46 56.39
CA VAL A 174 -7.23 -22.26 57.19
C VAL A 174 -6.57 -21.42 58.29
N TYR A 175 -6.16 -20.19 57.99
CA TYR A 175 -5.58 -19.29 58.98
C TYR A 175 -6.57 -18.88 60.08
N SER A 176 -7.86 -18.76 59.72
CA SER A 176 -8.94 -18.39 60.65
C SER A 176 -9.53 -19.57 61.42
N MET A 177 -9.14 -20.81 61.10
CA MET A 177 -9.54 -21.97 61.89
C MET A 177 -8.72 -21.99 63.20
N PRO A 178 -9.39 -21.95 64.38
CA PRO A 178 -8.75 -21.93 65.69
C PRO A 178 -8.06 -23.26 66.04
#